data_AF-A0AA36NC03-F1
#
_entry.id   AF-A0AA36NC03-F1
#
_cell.length_a   1.000
_cell.length_b   1.000
_cell.length_c   1.000
_cell.angle_alpha   90.00
_cell.angle_beta   90.00
_cell.angle_gamma   90.00
#
_symmetry.space_group_name_H-M   'P 1'
#
loop_
_entity.id
_entity.type
_entity.pdbx_description
1 polymer ?
#
loop_
_entity_poly.entity_id
_entity_poly.type
_entity_poly.pdbx_seq_one_letter_code
_entity_poly.pdbx_strand_id
1 'polypeptide(L)'
;MAVVEVRGTGGMLSQAEEGMKLFAQVASAAEYDRAAADKYKAEVEARISALEAEAAVLNGKDNKKERAAKGKEAAQLKAEQCYVDACKIVKGLEPKFGHFVTKAAEVFVAQKAVQEETKEKAKKEIKKETKKESAGLSPAETKELDDLKQAIVERKAILKEQGMSGGQQNKDEEVVKMVNRMTELKEKLDPGSTKKEKDAKKDSKKKTPLSAEEQKDFAKLQGEIEIYKAKLRTEFGYSNKEMKADPDLKDMEARLAAFEKRS
;
A
#
# COMPACT_ATOMS: atom_id res chain seq x y z
N MET A 1 -30.53 13.81 55.77
CA MET A 1 -30.19 13.05 54.55
C MET A 1 -31.22 13.41 53.49
N ALA A 2 -30.83 14.10 52.42
CA ALA A 2 -31.66 14.27 51.24
C ALA A 2 -30.80 13.90 50.03
N VAL A 3 -31.13 12.77 49.43
CA VAL A 3 -30.48 12.22 48.25
C VAL A 3 -30.88 13.10 47.07
N VAL A 4 -29.90 13.72 46.42
CA VAL A 4 -30.10 14.47 45.18
C VAL A 4 -30.27 13.46 44.05
N GLU A 5 -31.51 13.22 43.64
CA GLU A 5 -31.84 12.44 42.45
C GLU A 5 -31.31 13.13 41.19
N VAL A 6 -30.42 12.42 40.48
CA VAL A 6 -29.81 12.84 39.22
C VAL A 6 -30.85 12.78 38.10
N ARG A 7 -31.47 13.92 37.78
CA ARG A 7 -32.41 14.15 36.65
C ARG A 7 -31.79 14.02 35.24
N GLY A 8 -30.63 13.40 35.08
CA GLY A 8 -29.88 13.35 33.81
C GLY A 8 -30.03 12.07 32.99
N THR A 9 -30.44 10.96 33.61
CA THR A 9 -30.36 9.62 32.97
C THR A 9 -31.60 9.23 32.18
N GLY A 10 -32.81 9.68 32.58
CA GLY A 10 -34.06 9.30 31.92
C GLY A 10 -34.25 9.91 30.51
N GLY A 11 -33.82 11.16 30.30
CA GLY A 11 -33.91 11.82 28.98
C GLY A 11 -32.95 11.25 27.95
N MET A 12 -31.76 10.78 28.39
CA MET A 12 -30.76 10.15 27.52
C MET A 12 -31.21 8.78 27.00
N LEU A 13 -31.91 7.98 27.82
CA LEU A 13 -32.46 6.69 27.38
C LEU A 13 -33.60 6.88 26.37
N SER A 14 -34.50 7.85 26.59
CA SER A 14 -35.59 8.13 25.65
C SER A 14 -35.08 8.66 24.31
N GLN A 15 -34.06 9.53 24.31
CA GLN A 15 -33.40 9.97 23.07
C GLN A 15 -32.58 8.86 22.40
N ALA A 16 -32.03 7.92 23.17
CA ALA A 16 -31.36 6.74 22.61
C ALA A 16 -32.36 5.76 21.97
N GLU A 17 -33.53 5.55 22.57
CA GLU A 17 -34.60 4.73 22.00
C GLU A 17 -35.24 5.37 20.76
N GLU A 18 -35.54 6.67 20.81
CA GLU A 18 -36.04 7.42 19.64
C GLU A 18 -34.99 7.48 18.53
N GLY A 19 -33.71 7.63 18.87
CA GLY A 19 -32.59 7.55 17.93
C GLY A 19 -32.45 6.17 17.28
N MET A 20 -32.56 5.08 18.05
CA MET A 20 -32.56 3.71 17.51
C MET A 20 -33.77 3.43 16.63
N LYS A 21 -34.94 3.96 16.99
CA LYS A 21 -36.17 3.80 16.21
C LYS A 21 -36.12 4.55 14.88
N LEU A 22 -35.50 5.74 14.86
CA LEU A 22 -35.24 6.49 13.63
C LEU A 22 -34.22 5.76 12.74
N PHE A 23 -33.17 5.17 13.34
CA PHE A 23 -32.18 4.36 12.61
C PHE A 23 -32.80 3.10 11.99
N ALA A 24 -33.74 2.46 12.70
CA ALA A 24 -34.49 1.31 12.20
C ALA A 24 -35.49 1.69 11.08
N GLN A 25 -36.08 2.88 11.13
CA GLN A 25 -36.97 3.39 10.08
C GLN A 25 -36.22 3.82 8.81
N VAL A 26 -35.02 4.40 8.92
CA VAL A 26 -34.20 4.77 7.76
C VAL A 26 -33.65 3.52 7.04
N ALA A 27 -33.28 2.47 7.78
CA ALA A 27 -32.83 1.19 7.21
C ALA A 27 -33.92 0.42 6.43
N SER A 28 -35.18 0.87 6.46
CA SER A 28 -36.34 0.14 5.93
C SER A 28 -36.87 0.67 4.60
N ALA A 29 -36.32 1.75 4.03
CA ALA A 29 -36.90 2.38 2.84
C ALA A 29 -36.34 1.90 1.49
N ALA A 30 -35.19 1.19 1.49
CA ALA A 30 -34.59 0.66 0.27
C ALA A 30 -34.72 -0.87 0.23
N GLU A 31 -35.44 -1.39 -0.77
CA GLU A 31 -35.45 -2.83 -1.04
C GLU A 31 -34.19 -3.21 -1.84
N TYR A 32 -33.38 -4.08 -1.25
CA TYR A 32 -32.17 -4.63 -1.85
C TYR A 32 -32.42 -6.08 -2.30
N ASP A 33 -31.80 -6.47 -3.41
CA ASP A 33 -31.77 -7.86 -3.88
C ASP A 33 -30.80 -8.69 -3.04
N ARG A 34 -31.27 -9.09 -1.86
CA ARG A 34 -30.50 -9.95 -0.95
C ARG A 34 -30.17 -11.30 -1.60
N ALA A 35 -31.08 -11.84 -2.43
CA ALA A 35 -30.86 -13.13 -3.07
C ALA A 35 -29.74 -13.07 -4.12
N ALA A 36 -29.66 -12.00 -4.91
CA ALA A 36 -28.55 -11.79 -5.84
C ALA A 36 -27.25 -11.47 -5.11
N ALA A 37 -27.30 -10.66 -4.05
CA ALA A 37 -26.13 -10.35 -3.21
C ALA A 37 -25.56 -11.61 -2.53
N ASP A 38 -26.40 -12.48 -1.98
CA ASP A 38 -25.99 -13.75 -1.36
C ASP A 38 -25.33 -14.69 -2.38
N LYS A 39 -25.92 -14.83 -3.58
CA LYS A 39 -25.35 -15.67 -4.65
C LYS A 39 -23.99 -15.14 -5.10
N TYR A 40 -23.89 -13.84 -5.37
CA TYR A 40 -22.64 -13.23 -5.83
C TYR A 40 -21.56 -13.32 -4.74
N LYS A 41 -21.91 -13.06 -3.48
CA LYS A 41 -21.00 -13.23 -2.34
C LYS A 41 -20.50 -14.68 -2.25
N ALA A 42 -21.39 -15.66 -2.32
CA ALA A 42 -21.02 -17.07 -2.25
C ALA A 42 -20.08 -17.49 -3.39
N GLU A 43 -20.33 -17.00 -4.61
CA GLU A 43 -19.46 -17.27 -5.76
C GLU A 43 -18.07 -16.65 -5.59
N VAL A 44 -17.99 -15.40 -5.16
CA VAL A 44 -16.72 -14.70 -4.94
C VAL A 44 -15.96 -15.31 -3.76
N GLU A 45 -16.63 -15.68 -2.66
CA GLU A 45 -16.03 -16.40 -1.53
C GLU A 45 -15.50 -17.78 -1.96
N ALA A 46 -16.21 -18.50 -2.83
CA ALA A 46 -15.72 -19.76 -3.38
C ALA A 46 -14.44 -19.56 -4.23
N ARG A 47 -14.39 -18.51 -5.08
CA ARG A 47 -13.19 -18.17 -5.86
C ARG A 47 -12.02 -17.76 -4.97
N ILE A 48 -12.26 -16.93 -3.96
CA ILE A 48 -11.25 -16.56 -2.96
C ILE A 48 -10.73 -17.81 -2.24
N SER A 49 -11.62 -18.69 -1.78
CA SER A 49 -11.25 -19.92 -1.08
C SER A 49 -10.43 -20.86 -1.98
N ALA A 50 -10.75 -20.94 -3.27
CA ALA A 50 -9.97 -21.71 -4.25
C ALA A 50 -8.57 -21.11 -4.41
N LEU A 51 -8.45 -19.79 -4.60
CA LEU A 51 -7.17 -19.10 -4.73
C LEU A 51 -6.30 -19.22 -3.47
N GLU A 52 -6.91 -19.15 -2.28
CA GLU A 52 -6.23 -19.35 -1.00
C GLU A 52 -5.76 -20.81 -0.82
N ALA A 53 -6.58 -21.79 -1.21
CA ALA A 53 -6.19 -23.20 -1.20
C ALA A 53 -5.04 -23.49 -2.18
N GLU A 54 -5.12 -22.95 -3.40
CA GLU A 54 -4.06 -23.07 -4.39
C GLU A 54 -2.77 -22.37 -3.94
N ALA A 55 -2.87 -21.22 -3.27
CA ALA A 55 -1.72 -20.54 -2.69
C ALA A 55 -1.09 -21.37 -1.55
N ALA A 56 -1.89 -22.07 -0.76
CA ALA A 56 -1.40 -22.95 0.30
C ALA A 56 -0.65 -24.17 -0.26
N VAL A 57 -1.08 -24.71 -1.40
CA VAL A 57 -0.40 -25.81 -2.11
C VAL A 57 0.89 -25.35 -2.76
N LEU A 58 0.96 -24.11 -3.25
CA LEU A 58 2.17 -23.49 -3.82
C LEU A 58 3.20 -23.15 -2.73
N ASN A 59 3.78 -24.17 -2.09
CA ASN A 59 4.88 -24.07 -1.14
C ASN A 59 6.26 -24.06 -1.85
N GLY A 60 7.35 -23.85 -1.10
CA GLY A 60 8.71 -23.78 -1.66
C GLY A 60 9.20 -22.36 -2.01
N LYS A 61 10.51 -22.24 -2.27
CA LYS A 61 11.21 -20.95 -2.50
C LYS A 61 10.93 -20.41 -3.91
N ASP A 62 10.83 -21.30 -4.90
CA ASP A 62 10.62 -20.98 -6.31
C ASP A 62 9.18 -20.50 -6.59
N ASN A 63 8.19 -21.05 -5.89
CA ASN A 63 6.77 -20.71 -6.04
C ASN A 63 6.35 -19.44 -5.27
N LYS A 64 7.30 -18.72 -4.65
CA LYS A 64 7.02 -17.52 -3.84
C LYS A 64 6.30 -16.43 -4.65
N LYS A 65 6.65 -16.28 -5.93
CA LYS A 65 6.02 -15.27 -6.82
C LYS A 65 4.57 -15.65 -7.15
N GLU A 66 4.30 -16.92 -7.44
CA GLU A 66 2.95 -17.40 -7.79
C GLU A 66 2.02 -17.40 -6.57
N ARG A 67 2.51 -17.81 -5.39
CA ARG A 67 1.74 -17.68 -4.14
C ARG A 67 1.36 -16.22 -3.86
N ALA A 68 2.30 -15.30 -4.05
CA ALA A 68 2.03 -13.87 -3.87
C ALA A 68 1.06 -13.32 -4.92
N ALA A 69 1.06 -13.85 -6.15
CA ALA A 69 0.11 -13.47 -7.19
C ALA A 69 -1.32 -13.92 -6.82
N LYS A 70 -1.50 -15.19 -6.43
CA LYS A 70 -2.81 -15.71 -5.99
C LYS A 70 -3.35 -14.98 -4.74
N GLY A 71 -2.46 -14.63 -3.80
CA GLY A 71 -2.83 -13.81 -2.65
C GLY A 71 -3.28 -12.38 -3.02
N LYS A 72 -2.69 -11.78 -4.06
CA LYS A 72 -3.13 -10.48 -4.59
C LYS A 72 -4.47 -10.58 -5.30
N GLU A 73 -4.69 -11.63 -6.09
CA GLU A 73 -5.95 -11.88 -6.78
C GLU A 73 -7.10 -12.07 -5.77
N ALA A 74 -6.88 -12.88 -4.74
CA ALA A 74 -7.83 -13.05 -3.64
C ALA A 74 -8.12 -11.72 -2.90
N ALA A 75 -7.11 -10.86 -2.71
CA ALA A 75 -7.29 -9.55 -2.11
C ALA A 75 -8.06 -8.58 -3.04
N GLN A 76 -7.85 -8.65 -4.35
CA GLN A 76 -8.55 -7.82 -5.33
C GLN A 76 -10.04 -8.18 -5.40
N LEU A 77 -10.38 -9.48 -5.39
CA LEU A 77 -11.76 -9.95 -5.29
C LEU A 77 -12.45 -9.46 -4.02
N LYS A 78 -11.74 -9.40 -2.88
CA LYS A 78 -12.27 -8.83 -1.63
C LYS A 78 -12.47 -7.32 -1.68
N ALA A 79 -11.75 -6.62 -2.56
CA ALA A 79 -11.83 -5.17 -2.72
C ALA A 79 -12.83 -4.72 -3.79
N GLU A 80 -13.36 -5.65 -4.58
CA GLU A 80 -14.31 -5.36 -5.66
C GLU A 80 -15.59 -4.71 -5.10
N GLN A 81 -16.03 -3.62 -5.75
CA GLN A 81 -17.13 -2.78 -5.27
C GLN A 81 -18.44 -3.58 -5.12
N CYS A 82 -18.71 -4.47 -6.08
CA CYS A 82 -19.82 -5.42 -6.04
C CYS A 82 -19.74 -6.37 -4.84
N TYR A 83 -18.55 -6.88 -4.50
CA TYR A 83 -18.37 -7.80 -3.37
C TYR A 83 -18.50 -7.08 -2.02
N VAL A 84 -17.99 -5.84 -1.94
CA VAL A 84 -18.17 -4.98 -0.76
C VAL A 84 -19.65 -4.69 -0.52
N ASP A 85 -20.39 -4.36 -1.57
CA ASP A 85 -21.83 -4.10 -1.47
C ASP A 85 -22.63 -5.37 -1.16
N ALA A 86 -22.30 -6.51 -1.79
CA ALA A 86 -22.89 -7.79 -1.46
C ALA A 86 -22.67 -8.14 0.02
N CYS A 87 -21.44 -7.99 0.54
CA CYS A 87 -21.14 -8.20 1.96
C CYS A 87 -21.93 -7.28 2.89
N LYS A 88 -22.18 -6.02 2.48
CA LYS A 88 -22.96 -5.06 3.26
C LYS A 88 -24.44 -5.43 3.27
N ILE A 89 -25.02 -5.75 2.11
CA ILE A 89 -26.43 -6.11 1.97
C ILE A 89 -26.75 -7.39 2.75
N VAL A 90 -25.88 -8.40 2.69
CA VAL A 90 -26.02 -9.64 3.47
C VAL A 90 -25.93 -9.37 4.98
N LYS A 91 -25.17 -8.34 5.40
CA LYS A 91 -25.10 -7.88 6.80
C LYS A 91 -26.26 -6.95 7.19
N GLY A 92 -27.21 -6.69 6.29
CA GLY A 92 -28.31 -5.75 6.53
C GLY A 92 -27.88 -4.27 6.55
N LEU A 93 -26.71 -3.96 5.99
CA LEU A 93 -26.19 -2.61 5.84
C LEU A 93 -26.45 -2.10 4.42
N GLU A 94 -26.55 -0.78 4.27
CA GLU A 94 -26.73 -0.16 2.97
C GLU A 94 -25.49 -0.33 2.07
N PRO A 95 -25.66 -0.67 0.77
CA PRO A 95 -24.58 -0.77 -0.19
C PRO A 95 -23.87 0.59 -0.34
N LYS A 96 -22.53 0.56 -0.41
CA LYS A 96 -21.69 1.76 -0.56
C LYS A 96 -21.72 2.31 -1.98
N PHE A 97 -21.77 1.43 -2.96
CA PHE A 97 -21.61 1.76 -4.38
C PHE A 97 -22.93 1.61 -5.17
N GLY A 98 -24.01 1.21 -4.49
CA GLY A 98 -25.35 1.13 -5.08
C GLY A 98 -25.59 -0.15 -5.90
N HIS A 99 -24.77 -1.19 -5.75
CA HIS A 99 -25.05 -2.49 -6.35
C HIS A 99 -26.21 -3.20 -5.65
N PHE A 100 -26.99 -3.99 -6.39
CA PHE A 100 -28.12 -4.80 -5.90
C PHE A 100 -29.32 -4.03 -5.30
N VAL A 101 -29.58 -2.79 -5.72
CA VAL A 101 -30.78 -2.01 -5.34
C VAL A 101 -31.92 -2.29 -6.32
N THR A 102 -33.09 -2.76 -5.84
CA THR A 102 -34.22 -3.20 -6.72
C THR A 102 -35.47 -2.35 -6.68
N LYS A 103 -35.70 -1.52 -5.65
CA LYS A 103 -36.68 -0.43 -5.72
C LYS A 103 -36.01 0.89 -5.37
N ALA A 104 -35.98 1.80 -6.34
CA ALA A 104 -35.53 3.17 -6.13
C ALA A 104 -36.54 3.91 -5.23
N ALA A 105 -36.09 4.38 -4.08
CA ALA A 105 -36.44 5.74 -3.71
C ALA A 105 -35.76 6.64 -4.74
N GLU A 106 -36.53 7.11 -5.72
CA GLU A 106 -36.17 8.21 -6.62
C GLU A 106 -35.94 9.50 -5.82
N VAL A 107 -34.83 9.64 -5.07
CA VAL A 107 -34.41 10.98 -4.57
C VAL A 107 -32.89 11.22 -4.55
N PHE A 108 -31.99 10.23 -4.63
CA PHE A 108 -30.54 10.53 -4.52
C PHE A 108 -29.63 10.15 -5.69
N VAL A 109 -30.15 9.58 -6.79
CA VAL A 109 -29.32 9.15 -7.93
C VAL A 109 -29.32 10.15 -9.11
N ALA A 110 -30.00 11.31 -9.00
CA ALA A 110 -29.98 12.33 -10.05
C ALA A 110 -28.94 13.46 -9.86
N GLN A 111 -28.13 13.48 -8.78
CA GLN A 111 -27.15 14.56 -8.55
C GLN A 111 -25.67 14.15 -8.41
N LYS A 112 -25.31 12.87 -8.60
CA LYS A 112 -23.88 12.48 -8.62
C LYS A 112 -23.43 11.65 -9.84
N ALA A 113 -24.33 11.35 -10.76
CA ALA A 113 -24.03 10.60 -11.98
C ALA A 113 -23.79 11.48 -13.23
N VAL A 114 -23.68 12.80 -13.10
CA VAL A 114 -23.34 13.71 -14.22
C VAL A 114 -22.13 14.56 -13.83
N GLN A 115 -20.96 13.94 -13.67
CA GLN A 115 -19.69 14.67 -13.77
C GLN A 115 -18.48 13.76 -13.93
N GLU A 116 -18.49 12.82 -14.87
CA GLU A 116 -17.24 12.42 -15.51
C GLU A 116 -17.54 11.80 -16.88
N GLU A 117 -16.72 12.17 -17.86
CA GLU A 117 -16.73 11.75 -19.27
C GLU A 117 -17.74 12.41 -20.21
N THR A 118 -17.42 13.64 -20.64
CA THR A 118 -17.03 13.99 -22.03
C THR A 118 -17.28 15.48 -22.30
N LYS A 119 -16.21 16.27 -22.46
CA LYS A 119 -16.23 17.48 -23.29
C LYS A 119 -14.81 17.76 -23.77
N GLU A 120 -14.45 17.06 -24.84
CA GLU A 120 -13.34 17.44 -25.70
C GLU A 120 -13.86 18.36 -26.83
N LYS A 121 -13.25 19.55 -26.92
CA LYS A 121 -13.13 20.47 -28.07
C LYS A 121 -14.38 21.21 -28.59
N ALA A 122 -14.43 22.54 -28.40
CA ALA A 122 -13.82 23.49 -29.34
C ALA A 122 -14.26 24.97 -29.12
N LYS A 123 -13.30 25.87 -29.35
CA LYS A 123 -13.42 27.25 -29.90
C LYS A 123 -13.25 28.47 -28.96
N LYS A 124 -11.96 28.84 -28.83
CA LYS A 124 -11.33 30.15 -29.09
C LYS A 124 -11.92 31.47 -28.53
N GLU A 125 -11.03 32.14 -27.78
CA GLU A 125 -10.57 33.54 -27.93
C GLU A 125 -11.41 34.70 -27.33
N ILE A 126 -10.98 35.25 -26.18
CA ILE A 126 -10.30 36.58 -26.01
C ILE A 126 -10.29 37.05 -24.53
N LYS A 127 -9.07 37.31 -24.02
CA LYS A 127 -8.60 38.31 -23.01
C LYS A 127 -9.54 38.70 -21.84
N LYS A 128 -9.13 38.79 -20.57
CA LYS A 128 -7.86 39.31 -20.03
C LYS A 128 -7.78 39.07 -18.51
N GLU A 129 -6.57 38.71 -18.05
CA GLU A 129 -5.92 39.10 -16.80
C GLU A 129 -6.68 38.98 -15.45
N THR A 130 -6.31 37.97 -14.65
CA THR A 130 -5.80 38.22 -13.30
C THR A 130 -5.01 37.01 -12.77
N LYS A 131 -3.81 37.30 -12.26
CA LYS A 131 -2.84 36.39 -11.64
C LYS A 131 -3.46 35.43 -10.62
N LYS A 132 -3.12 34.15 -10.75
CA LYS A 132 -2.71 33.33 -9.59
C LYS A 132 -1.62 32.38 -10.06
N GLU A 133 -0.39 32.72 -9.71
CA GLU A 133 0.69 31.75 -9.52
C GLU A 133 0.18 30.75 -8.47
N SER A 134 -0.36 29.63 -8.93
CA SER A 134 -0.47 28.43 -8.09
C SER A 134 0.71 27.55 -8.49
N ALA A 135 1.71 27.53 -7.63
CA ALA A 135 2.77 26.54 -7.67
C ALA A 135 2.16 25.13 -7.78
N GLY A 136 2.65 24.34 -8.73
CA GLY A 136 2.26 22.94 -8.95
C GLY A 136 1.84 22.68 -10.40
N LEU A 137 2.53 21.73 -11.04
CA LEU A 137 2.42 21.29 -12.44
C LEU A 137 1.02 21.44 -13.09
N SER A 138 1.02 21.69 -14.40
CA SER A 138 -0.21 21.65 -15.20
C SER A 138 -0.86 20.26 -15.21
N PRO A 139 -2.18 20.14 -15.46
CA PRO A 139 -2.87 18.85 -15.57
C PRO A 139 -2.28 17.88 -16.61
N ALA A 140 -1.49 18.39 -17.56
CA ALA A 140 -0.77 17.58 -18.54
C ALA A 140 0.50 16.96 -17.95
N GLU A 141 1.22 17.71 -17.13
CA GLU A 141 2.45 17.25 -16.49
C GLU A 141 2.17 16.31 -15.30
N THR A 142 1.01 16.40 -14.65
CA THR A 142 0.56 15.38 -13.68
C THR A 142 0.22 14.06 -14.35
N LYS A 143 -0.37 14.10 -15.55
CA LYS A 143 -0.57 12.91 -16.39
C LYS A 143 0.76 12.31 -16.84
N GLU A 144 1.71 13.14 -17.30
CA GLU A 144 3.06 12.69 -17.63
C GLU A 144 3.74 12.01 -16.43
N LEU A 145 3.51 12.48 -15.20
CA LEU A 145 4.06 11.87 -13.99
C LEU A 145 3.44 10.50 -13.69
N ASP A 146 2.13 10.33 -13.88
CA ASP A 146 1.45 9.04 -13.68
C ASP A 146 1.75 8.05 -14.81
N ASP A 147 1.83 8.52 -16.06
CA ASP A 147 2.26 7.75 -17.22
C ASP A 147 3.71 7.29 -17.06
N LEU A 148 4.61 8.14 -16.54
CA LEU A 148 5.99 7.76 -16.23
C LEU A 148 6.07 6.68 -15.15
N LYS A 149 5.21 6.72 -14.12
CA LYS A 149 5.15 5.64 -13.11
C LYS A 149 4.74 4.31 -13.76
N GLN A 150 3.72 4.35 -14.61
CA GLN A 150 3.21 3.19 -15.31
C GLN A 150 4.26 2.62 -16.28
N ALA A 151 4.90 3.48 -17.08
CA ALA A 151 5.97 3.11 -18.02
C ALA A 151 7.20 2.52 -17.32
N ILE A 152 7.58 3.01 -16.13
CA ILE A 152 8.65 2.41 -15.32
C ILE A 152 8.27 0.98 -14.88
N VAL A 153 7.02 0.74 -14.48
CA VAL A 153 6.55 -0.59 -14.08
C VAL A 153 6.53 -1.55 -15.26
N GLU A 154 6.01 -1.10 -16.41
CA GLU A 154 5.97 -1.89 -17.64
C GLU A 154 7.36 -2.21 -18.16
N ARG A 155 8.27 -1.23 -18.20
CA ARG A 155 9.66 -1.46 -18.62
C ARG A 155 10.37 -2.44 -17.69
N LYS A 156 10.17 -2.35 -16.37
CA LYS A 156 10.71 -3.33 -15.42
C LYS A 156 10.07 -4.71 -15.58
N ALA A 157 8.80 -4.79 -15.97
CA ALA A 157 8.13 -6.05 -16.28
C ALA A 157 8.71 -6.71 -17.55
N ILE A 158 8.94 -5.94 -18.62
CA ILE A 158 9.58 -6.41 -19.85
C ILE A 158 11.01 -6.91 -19.56
N LEU A 159 11.79 -6.14 -18.81
CA LEU A 159 13.15 -6.54 -18.44
C LEU A 159 13.15 -7.80 -17.56
N LYS A 160 12.12 -8.02 -16.75
CA LYS A 160 11.93 -9.26 -15.97
C LYS A 160 11.63 -10.45 -16.87
N GLU A 161 10.84 -10.26 -17.92
CA GLU A 161 10.54 -11.28 -18.93
C GLU A 161 11.78 -11.64 -19.76
N GLN A 162 12.63 -10.64 -20.04
CA GLN A 162 13.96 -10.83 -20.63
C GLN A 162 14.99 -11.47 -19.68
N GLY A 163 14.58 -11.88 -18.48
CA GLY A 163 15.44 -12.57 -17.51
C GLY A 163 16.43 -11.66 -16.78
N MET A 164 16.35 -10.33 -16.94
CA MET A 164 17.20 -9.40 -16.18
C MET A 164 16.84 -9.46 -14.69
N SER A 165 17.85 -9.59 -13.84
CA SER A 165 17.67 -9.50 -12.39
C SER A 165 17.21 -8.11 -11.97
N GLY A 166 16.52 -7.97 -10.83
CA GLY A 166 16.03 -6.67 -10.36
C GLY A 166 17.13 -5.60 -10.19
N GLY A 167 18.36 -6.02 -9.88
CA GLY A 167 19.52 -5.12 -9.83
C GLY A 167 19.98 -4.64 -11.22
N GLN A 168 19.79 -5.45 -12.27
CA GLN A 168 20.03 -5.06 -13.66
C GLN A 168 18.90 -4.20 -14.21
N GLN A 169 17.64 -4.49 -13.86
CA GLN A 169 16.47 -3.67 -14.22
C GLN A 169 16.61 -2.22 -13.74
N ASN A 170 17.12 -2.02 -12.53
CA ASN A 170 17.34 -0.69 -11.95
C ASN A 170 18.53 0.06 -12.60
N LYS A 171 19.37 -0.63 -13.37
CA LYS A 171 20.49 -0.04 -14.11
C LYS A 171 20.18 0.13 -15.61
N ASP A 172 19.02 -0.33 -16.07
CA ASP A 172 18.58 -0.12 -17.44
C ASP A 172 18.50 1.38 -17.72
N GLU A 173 19.17 1.81 -18.79
CA GLU A 173 19.32 3.24 -19.11
C GLU A 173 17.97 3.93 -19.29
N GLU A 174 16.98 3.22 -19.85
CA GLU A 174 15.63 3.74 -20.05
C GLU A 174 14.88 3.88 -18.70
N VAL A 175 14.99 2.88 -17.81
CA VAL A 175 14.43 2.99 -16.44
C VAL A 175 15.06 4.16 -15.68
N VAL A 176 16.37 4.36 -15.76
CA VAL A 176 17.07 5.47 -15.09
C VAL A 176 16.64 6.82 -15.65
N LYS A 177 16.55 6.96 -16.99
CA LYS A 177 16.07 8.20 -17.63
C LYS A 177 14.64 8.54 -17.21
N MET A 178 13.73 7.56 -17.19
CA MET A 178 12.34 7.76 -16.77
C MET A 178 12.23 8.15 -15.29
N VAL A 179 13.03 7.53 -14.42
CA VAL A 179 13.08 7.88 -12.98
C VAL A 179 13.64 9.28 -12.76
N ASN A 180 14.66 9.69 -13.52
CA ASN A 180 15.21 11.04 -13.43
C ASN A 180 14.19 12.09 -13.87
N ARG A 181 13.51 11.88 -15.02
CA ARG A 181 12.45 12.78 -15.49
C ARG A 181 11.25 12.83 -14.53
N MET A 182 10.89 11.70 -13.93
CA MET A 182 9.89 11.64 -12.86
C MET A 182 10.32 12.43 -11.61
N THR A 183 11.61 12.41 -11.27
CA THR A 183 12.17 13.14 -10.13
C THR A 183 12.18 14.65 -10.41
N GLU A 184 12.56 15.07 -11.61
CA GLU A 184 12.49 16.48 -12.04
C GLU A 184 11.06 17.02 -12.06
N LEU A 185 10.09 16.24 -12.53
CA LEU A 185 8.68 16.62 -12.48
C LEU A 185 8.19 16.75 -11.04
N LYS A 186 8.61 15.84 -10.14
CA LYS A 186 8.30 15.96 -8.70
C LYS A 186 8.95 17.20 -8.05
N GLU A 187 10.16 17.58 -8.43
CA GLU A 187 10.80 18.80 -7.95
C GLU A 187 10.12 20.08 -8.45
N LYS A 188 9.61 20.06 -9.68
CA LYS A 188 8.83 21.19 -10.23
C LYS A 188 7.46 21.33 -9.55
N LEU A 189 6.89 20.20 -9.14
CA LEU A 189 5.59 20.09 -8.49
C LEU A 189 5.63 20.53 -7.02
N ASP A 190 6.74 20.22 -6.35
CA ASP A 190 7.02 20.57 -4.96
C ASP A 190 8.53 20.85 -4.82
N PRO A 191 8.95 22.13 -5.00
CA PRO A 191 10.35 22.50 -4.94
C PRO A 191 10.91 22.31 -3.53
N GLY A 192 11.59 21.17 -3.33
CA GLY A 192 12.08 20.74 -2.02
C GLY A 192 11.70 19.31 -1.66
N SER A 193 10.76 18.68 -2.37
CA SER A 193 10.33 17.29 -2.12
C SER A 193 11.47 16.25 -2.24
N THR A 194 12.50 16.56 -3.01
CA THR A 194 13.73 15.76 -3.15
C THR A 194 14.92 16.29 -2.34
N LYS A 195 14.84 17.54 -1.85
CA LYS A 195 15.85 18.12 -0.97
C LYS A 195 15.63 17.59 0.45
N LYS A 196 16.20 16.42 0.73
CA LYS A 196 16.65 16.17 2.10
C LYS A 196 17.59 17.30 2.49
N GLU A 197 17.19 18.08 3.49
CA GLU A 197 18.01 19.07 4.20
C GLU A 197 19.48 18.60 4.37
N LYS A 198 20.35 19.14 3.52
CA LYS A 198 21.73 19.53 3.81
C LYS A 198 21.72 21.01 3.45
N ASP A 199 21.74 21.95 4.37
CA ASP A 199 22.86 22.21 5.25
C ASP A 199 22.39 23.24 6.29
N ALA A 200 22.48 22.93 7.59
CA ALA A 200 22.93 23.84 8.64
C ALA A 200 22.52 23.31 10.02
N LYS A 201 23.56 22.88 10.76
CA LYS A 201 23.64 22.83 12.22
C LYS A 201 23.11 21.57 12.93
N LYS A 202 24.12 20.78 13.35
CA LYS A 202 24.18 19.95 14.56
C LYS A 202 23.84 18.47 14.37
N ASP A 203 24.91 17.71 14.15
CA ASP A 203 25.28 16.51 14.92
C ASP A 203 24.16 15.52 15.26
N SER A 204 24.24 14.32 14.66
CA SER A 204 23.61 13.04 15.03
C SER A 204 22.65 12.42 13.98
N LYS A 205 23.08 11.26 13.45
CA LYS A 205 22.23 10.12 13.02
C LYS A 205 21.27 10.35 11.82
N LYS A 206 21.78 10.34 10.58
CA LYS A 206 21.00 9.92 9.39
C LYS A 206 21.78 8.88 8.59
N LYS A 207 21.19 7.68 8.47
CA LYS A 207 21.75 6.50 7.79
C LYS A 207 22.00 6.78 6.31
N THR A 208 23.26 6.68 5.90
CA THR A 208 23.70 6.70 4.50
C THR A 208 23.74 5.25 3.99
N PRO A 209 23.10 4.94 2.86
CA PRO A 209 23.16 3.59 2.30
C PRO A 209 24.62 3.19 2.06
N LEU A 210 25.00 1.98 2.48
CA LEU A 210 26.37 1.45 2.33
C LEU A 210 26.85 1.62 0.89
N SER A 211 28.05 2.17 0.73
CA SER A 211 28.72 2.27 -0.56
C SER A 211 28.97 0.87 -1.16
N ALA A 212 29.20 0.80 -2.48
CA ALA A 212 29.42 -0.48 -3.15
C ALA A 212 30.65 -1.26 -2.64
N GLU A 213 31.61 -0.57 -2.03
CA GLU A 213 32.74 -1.19 -1.33
C GLU A 213 32.33 -1.73 0.04
N GLU A 214 31.61 -0.94 0.84
CA GLU A 214 31.13 -1.38 2.15
C GLU A 214 30.13 -2.54 2.07
N GLN A 215 29.35 -2.65 0.99
CA GLN A 215 28.48 -3.81 0.75
C GLN A 215 29.28 -5.09 0.49
N LYS A 216 30.43 -4.99 -0.21
CA LYS A 216 31.34 -6.13 -0.41
C LYS A 216 31.99 -6.53 0.90
N ASP A 217 32.40 -5.56 1.71
CA ASP A 217 33.03 -5.83 3.01
C ASP A 217 32.02 -6.37 4.03
N PHE A 218 30.75 -5.95 3.97
CA PHE A 218 29.66 -6.56 4.73
C PHE A 218 29.47 -8.05 4.38
N ALA A 219 29.41 -8.37 3.07
CA ALA A 219 29.27 -9.75 2.61
C ALA A 219 30.48 -10.63 2.98
N LYS A 220 31.71 -10.08 2.92
CA LYS A 220 32.93 -10.77 3.36
C LYS A 220 32.91 -11.02 4.86
N LEU A 221 32.61 -10.01 5.68
CA LEU A 221 32.57 -10.11 7.13
C LEU A 221 31.51 -11.13 7.59
N GLN A 222 30.36 -11.19 6.91
CA GLN A 222 29.35 -12.22 7.17
C GLN A 222 29.89 -13.63 6.91
N GLY A 223 30.59 -13.84 5.79
CA GLY A 223 31.23 -15.12 5.48
C GLY A 223 32.34 -15.49 6.46
N GLU A 224 33.17 -14.52 6.87
CA GLU A 224 34.22 -14.72 7.88
C GLU A 224 33.65 -15.16 9.22
N ILE A 225 32.53 -14.58 9.67
CA ILE A 225 31.83 -14.98 10.89
C ILE A 225 31.34 -16.44 10.80
N GLU A 226 30.78 -16.86 9.66
CA GLU A 226 30.31 -18.24 9.48
C GLU A 226 31.47 -19.24 9.49
N ILE A 227 32.58 -18.91 8.81
CA ILE A 227 33.80 -19.72 8.82
C ILE A 227 34.39 -19.78 10.23
N TYR A 228 34.44 -18.67 10.94
CA TYR A 228 34.97 -18.61 12.31
C TYR A 228 34.09 -19.40 13.28
N LYS A 229 32.76 -19.30 13.19
CA LYS A 229 31.82 -20.15 13.94
C LYS A 229 32.04 -21.64 13.65
N ALA A 230 32.24 -22.01 12.39
CA ALA A 230 32.55 -23.39 12.03
C ALA A 230 33.86 -23.85 12.66
N LYS A 231 34.94 -23.05 12.58
CA LYS A 231 36.23 -23.34 13.21
C LYS A 231 36.13 -23.49 14.73
N LEU A 232 35.44 -22.58 15.42
CA LEU A 232 35.22 -22.68 16.86
C LEU A 232 34.51 -24.00 17.23
N ARG A 233 33.57 -24.45 16.40
CA ARG A 233 32.86 -25.71 16.59
C ARG A 233 33.69 -26.94 16.24
N THR A 234 34.46 -26.91 15.16
CA THR A 234 35.17 -28.09 14.62
C THR A 234 36.60 -28.24 15.11
N GLU A 235 37.36 -27.15 15.18
CA GLU A 235 38.78 -27.15 15.58
C GLU A 235 38.92 -27.00 17.10
N PHE A 236 38.13 -26.11 17.70
CA PHE A 236 38.21 -25.82 19.13
C PHE A 236 37.18 -26.59 19.97
N GLY A 237 36.22 -27.26 19.33
CA GLY A 237 35.20 -28.05 20.01
C GLY A 237 34.26 -27.23 20.90
N TYR A 238 34.18 -25.92 20.70
CA TYR A 238 33.42 -25.03 21.57
C TYR A 238 31.94 -25.35 21.54
N SER A 239 31.34 -25.39 22.72
CA SER A 239 29.89 -25.42 22.88
C SER A 239 29.28 -24.09 22.46
N ASN A 240 27.97 -24.08 22.19
CA ASN A 240 27.25 -22.84 21.83
C ASN A 240 27.38 -21.73 22.89
N LYS A 241 27.65 -22.08 24.16
CA LYS A 241 27.89 -21.08 25.22
C LYS A 241 29.29 -20.47 25.11
N GLU A 242 30.29 -21.28 24.81
CA GLU A 242 31.69 -20.83 24.64
C GLU A 242 31.87 -20.03 23.36
N MET A 243 31.24 -20.46 22.25
CA MET A 243 31.21 -19.67 21.01
C MET A 243 30.61 -18.29 21.24
N LYS A 244 29.52 -18.19 22.02
CA LYS A 244 28.91 -16.89 22.37
C LYS A 244 29.71 -16.09 23.38
N ALA A 245 30.63 -16.71 24.12
CA ALA A 245 31.49 -16.03 25.07
C ALA A 245 32.76 -15.48 24.39
N ASP A 246 33.13 -16.06 23.25
CA ASP A 246 34.31 -15.73 22.47
C ASP A 246 34.40 -14.22 22.12
N PRO A 247 35.47 -13.53 22.55
CA PRO A 247 35.65 -12.10 22.31
C PRO A 247 35.74 -11.74 20.82
N ASP A 248 36.44 -12.54 20.02
CA ASP A 248 36.66 -12.27 18.60
C ASP A 248 35.36 -12.44 17.81
N LEU A 249 34.55 -13.46 18.13
CA LEU A 249 33.25 -13.64 17.50
C LEU A 249 32.31 -12.46 17.81
N LYS A 250 32.30 -11.99 19.07
CA LYS A 250 31.50 -10.81 19.46
C LYS A 250 31.94 -9.55 18.72
N ASP A 251 33.24 -9.35 18.55
CA ASP A 251 33.77 -8.19 17.86
C ASP A 251 33.43 -8.21 16.36
N MET A 252 33.50 -9.38 15.71
CA MET A 252 33.07 -9.54 14.33
C MET A 252 31.55 -9.32 14.17
N GLU A 253 30.73 -9.89 15.06
CA GLU A 253 29.27 -9.68 15.07
C GLU A 253 28.90 -8.22 15.36
N ALA A 254 29.64 -7.53 16.24
CA ALA A 254 29.45 -6.12 16.54
C ALA A 254 29.79 -5.22 15.34
N ARG A 255 30.85 -5.56 14.58
CA ARG A 255 31.20 -4.88 13.33
C ARG A 255 30.10 -5.08 12.28
N LEU A 256 29.58 -6.30 12.12
CA LEU A 256 28.47 -6.59 11.22
C LEU A 256 27.20 -5.79 11.62
N ALA A 257 26.86 -5.79 12.91
CA ALA A 257 25.74 -5.00 13.42
C ALA A 257 25.95 -3.48 13.25
N ALA A 258 27.19 -3.00 13.25
CA ALA A 258 27.50 -1.60 12.98
C ALA A 258 27.24 -1.25 11.50
N PHE A 259 27.52 -2.15 10.56
CA PHE A 259 27.17 -1.98 9.15
C PHE A 259 25.64 -1.99 8.93
N GLU A 260 24.90 -2.88 9.59
CA GLU A 260 23.42 -2.90 9.54
C GLU A 260 22.78 -1.65 10.16
N LYS A 261 23.41 -1.10 11.21
CA LYS A 261 22.97 0.17 11.81
C LYS A 261 23.26 1.39 10.93
N ARG A 262 24.20 1.29 9.99
CA ARG A 262 24.52 2.37 9.04
C ARG A 262 23.74 2.26 7.72
N SER A 263 23.39 1.04 7.31
CA SER A 263 22.48 0.71 6.20
C SER A 263 21.06 1.18 6.45
#